data_AF-A0A2R7MRI0-F1
#
_entry.id   AF-A0A2R7MRI0-F1
#
_cell.length_a   1.000
_cell.length_b   1.000
_cell.length_c   1.000
_cell.angle_alpha   90.00
_cell.angle_beta   90.00
_cell.angle_gamma   90.00
#
_symmetry.space_group_name_H-M   'P 1'
#
loop_
_entity.id
_entity.type
_entity.pdbx_description
1 polymer ?
#
loop_
_entity_poly.entity_id
_entity_poly.type
_entity_poly.pdbx_seq_one_letter_code
_entity_poly.pdbx_strand_id
1 'polypeptide(L)'
;MLRPEIICIDDFENEMEMPTPCDCGEWFDLNDGYCSKTRNQTICETCHELEEDIEDYENEIDDLENLIANRENVRQNKKQLKLIKVKLKEKKSQLTNRRF
;
A
#
# COMPACT_ATOMS: atom_id res chain seq x y z
N MET A 1 -54.08 8.18 27.11
CA MET A 1 -52.71 7.78 27.49
C MET A 1 -52.04 7.24 26.23
N LEU A 2 -51.27 8.08 25.55
CA LEU A 2 -50.54 7.70 24.33
C LEU A 2 -49.30 6.92 24.76
N ARG A 3 -49.16 5.68 24.29
CA ARG A 3 -47.95 4.89 24.51
C ARG A 3 -46.86 5.49 23.62
N PRO A 4 -45.69 5.87 24.15
CA PRO A 4 -44.56 6.18 23.30
C PRO A 4 -44.14 4.87 22.60
N GLU A 5 -44.18 4.88 21.27
CA GLU A 5 -43.58 3.84 20.45
C GLU A 5 -42.07 3.89 20.71
N ILE A 6 -41.57 2.85 21.37
CA ILE A 6 -40.15 2.62 21.53
C ILE A 6 -39.65 2.25 20.13
N ILE A 7 -38.93 3.17 19.50
CA ILE A 7 -38.18 2.90 18.26
C ILE A 7 -37.15 1.84 18.63
N CYS A 8 -37.25 0.66 18.01
CA CYS A 8 -36.31 -0.43 18.18
C CYS A 8 -34.91 0.06 17.81
N ILE A 9 -33.96 -0.06 18.74
CA ILE A 9 -32.55 0.30 18.56
C ILE A 9 -31.86 -0.90 17.87
N ASP A 10 -32.39 -1.34 16.73
CA ASP A 10 -31.90 -2.53 16.01
C ASP A 10 -31.15 -2.17 14.71
N ASP A 11 -30.83 -0.88 14.49
CA ASP A 11 -30.07 -0.40 13.32
C ASP A 11 -28.72 0.26 13.68
N PHE A 12 -28.24 0.12 14.93
CA PHE A 12 -26.96 0.71 15.37
C PHE A 12 -25.74 -0.19 15.09
N GLU A 13 -25.93 -1.33 14.44
CA GLU A 13 -24.88 -2.27 14.00
C GLU A 13 -24.51 -2.10 12.51
N ASN A 14 -25.03 -1.09 11.80
CA ASN A 14 -24.36 -0.61 10.60
C ASN A 14 -23.14 0.17 11.07
N GLU A 15 -21.98 -0.49 11.07
CA GLU A 15 -20.68 0.17 11.02
C GLU A 15 -20.83 1.44 10.18
N MET A 16 -20.62 2.60 10.79
CA MET A 16 -20.79 3.88 10.11
C MET A 16 -19.65 3.97 9.10
N GLU A 17 -19.85 3.38 7.92
CA GLU A 17 -18.86 3.33 6.86
C GLU A 17 -18.42 4.77 6.58
N MET A 18 -17.12 5.03 6.73
CA MET A 18 -16.54 6.35 6.51
C MET A 18 -15.77 6.31 5.19
N PRO A 19 -16.46 6.38 4.03
CA PRO A 19 -15.81 6.26 2.74
C PRO A 19 -14.83 7.42 2.56
N THR A 20 -13.57 7.06 2.41
CA THR A 20 -12.44 7.97 2.27
C THR A 20 -11.86 7.79 0.87
N PRO A 21 -11.61 8.88 0.13
CA PRO A 21 -10.99 8.79 -1.18
C PRO A 21 -9.48 8.52 -1.04
N CYS A 22 -8.98 7.63 -1.89
CA CYS A 22 -7.54 7.40 -2.08
C CYS A 22 -7.06 8.08 -3.36
N ASP A 23 -5.76 8.41 -3.43
CA ASP A 23 -5.13 9.01 -4.61
C ASP A 23 -5.12 8.11 -5.85
N CYS A 24 -5.31 6.79 -5.69
CA CYS A 24 -5.53 5.90 -6.84
C CYS A 24 -6.89 6.12 -7.51
N GLY A 25 -7.81 6.87 -6.88
CA GLY A 25 -9.18 7.10 -7.33
C GLY A 25 -10.20 6.11 -6.77
N GLU A 26 -9.77 5.18 -5.92
CA GLU A 26 -10.67 4.26 -5.20
C GLU A 26 -11.16 4.88 -3.89
N TRP A 27 -12.35 4.47 -3.48
CA TRP A 27 -12.92 4.79 -2.18
C TRP A 27 -12.79 3.57 -1.28
N PHE A 28 -12.38 3.77 -0.04
CA PHE A 28 -12.18 2.72 0.95
C PHE A 28 -12.73 3.18 2.30
N ASP A 29 -13.04 2.25 3.21
CA ASP A 29 -13.42 2.62 4.57
C ASP A 29 -12.20 3.14 5.34
N LEU A 30 -12.34 4.25 6.05
CA LEU A 30 -11.25 4.81 6.85
C LEU A 30 -10.65 3.79 7.84
N ASN A 31 -11.47 2.87 8.37
CA ASN A 31 -11.04 1.83 9.30
C ASN A 31 -10.25 0.70 8.63
N ASP A 32 -10.42 0.50 7.32
CA ASP A 32 -9.64 -0.43 6.48
C ASP A 32 -8.41 0.26 5.86
N GLY A 33 -8.21 1.52 6.20
CA GLY A 33 -7.12 2.34 5.71
C GLY A 33 -5.78 2.05 6.37
N TYR A 34 -4.72 2.20 5.60
CA TYR A 34 -3.34 2.06 6.07
C TYR A 34 -2.63 3.40 6.06
N CYS A 35 -1.72 3.63 7.00
CA CYS A 35 -0.87 4.81 6.99
C CYS A 35 0.15 4.71 5.84
N SER A 36 0.20 5.73 4.98
CA SER A 36 1.26 5.83 3.98
C SER A 36 2.62 6.04 4.66
N LYS A 37 3.65 5.36 4.14
CA LYS A 37 5.03 5.53 4.57
C LYS A 37 5.66 6.79 3.95
N THR A 38 5.13 7.23 2.81
CA THR A 38 5.67 8.34 2.03
C THR A 38 4.91 9.66 2.22
N ARG A 39 3.67 9.58 2.70
CA ARG A 39 2.76 10.71 2.91
C ARG A 39 2.12 10.62 4.28
N ASN A 40 1.83 11.75 4.91
CA ASN A 40 1.10 11.78 6.19
C ASN A 40 -0.42 11.67 5.95
N GLN A 41 -0.86 10.59 5.30
CA GLN A 41 -2.27 10.36 5.00
C GLN A 41 -2.62 8.87 5.06
N THR A 42 -3.90 8.57 5.26
CA THR A 42 -4.44 7.22 5.14
C THR A 42 -4.69 6.89 3.68
N ILE A 43 -4.26 5.70 3.23
CA ILE A 43 -4.39 5.20 1.87
C ILE A 43 -5.11 3.84 1.88
N CYS A 44 -5.66 3.44 0.74
CA CYS A 44 -6.26 2.11 0.60
C CYS A 44 -5.20 1.00 0.67
N GLU A 45 -5.64 -0.23 0.97
CA GLU A 45 -4.82 -1.45 1.02
C GLU A 45 -3.93 -1.60 -0.21
N THR A 46 -4.49 -1.53 -1.41
CA THR A 46 -3.71 -1.66 -2.66
C THR A 46 -2.62 -0.60 -2.80
N CYS A 47 -2.88 0.61 -2.29
CA CYS A 47 -1.90 1.67 -2.33
C CYS A 47 -0.77 1.42 -1.34
N HIS A 48 -1.10 0.85 -0.18
CA HIS A 48 -0.17 0.47 0.86
C HIS A 48 0.71 -0.70 0.41
N GLU A 49 0.12 -1.78 -0.09
CA GLU A 49 0.84 -2.94 -0.66
C GLU A 49 1.85 -2.50 -1.71
N LEU A 50 1.50 -1.52 -2.55
CA LEU A 50 2.43 -1.01 -3.55
C LEU A 50 3.59 -0.20 -2.94
N GLU A 51 3.37 0.50 -1.83
CA GLU A 51 4.47 1.12 -1.08
C GLU A 51 5.37 0.05 -0.43
N GLU A 52 4.78 -1.02 0.13
CA GLU A 52 5.53 -2.14 0.71
C GLU A 52 6.36 -2.90 -0.34
N ASP A 53 5.76 -3.21 -1.49
CA ASP A 53 6.45 -3.81 -2.64
C ASP A 53 7.69 -2.99 -3.05
N ILE A 54 7.57 -1.66 -3.06
CA ILE A 54 8.68 -0.77 -3.43
C ILE A 54 9.80 -0.89 -2.40
N GLU A 55 9.46 -0.85 -1.10
CA GLU A 55 10.44 -0.98 -0.01
C GLU A 55 11.13 -2.36 -0.05
N ASP A 56 10.37 -3.44 -0.28
CA ASP A 56 10.91 -4.78 -0.42
C ASP A 56 11.91 -4.90 -1.57
N TYR A 57 11.57 -4.32 -2.74
CA TYR A 57 12.50 -4.31 -3.87
C TYR A 57 13.73 -3.43 -3.63
N GLU A 58 13.63 -2.34 -2.86
CA GLU A 58 14.78 -1.52 -2.47
C GLU A 58 15.72 -2.29 -1.53
N ASN A 59 15.15 -2.97 -0.53
CA ASN A 59 15.91 -3.83 0.38
C ASN A 59 16.60 -4.98 -0.37
N GLU A 60 15.91 -5.66 -1.29
CA GLU A 60 16.49 -6.75 -2.09
C GLU A 60 17.63 -6.24 -3.00
N ILE A 61 17.53 -5.01 -3.50
CA ILE A 61 18.62 -4.37 -4.26
C ILE A 61 19.84 -4.17 -3.38
N ASP A 62 19.66 -3.63 -2.18
CA ASP A 62 20.75 -3.37 -1.24
C ASP A 62 21.46 -4.67 -0.83
N ASP A 63 20.69 -5.73 -0.55
CA ASP A 63 21.23 -7.06 -0.26
C ASP A 63 22.05 -7.62 -1.43
N LEU A 64 21.52 -7.54 -2.66
CA LEU A 64 22.23 -8.01 -3.85
C LEU A 64 23.49 -7.19 -4.12
N GLU A 65 23.47 -5.88 -3.88
CA GLU A 65 24.66 -5.01 -4.01
C GLU A 65 25.73 -5.37 -2.99
N ASN A 66 25.34 -5.66 -1.74
CA ASN A 66 26.24 -6.17 -0.69
C ASN A 66 26.86 -7.52 -1.07
N LEU A 67 26.07 -8.47 -1.57
CA LEU A 67 26.58 -9.77 -2.03
C LEU A 67 27.55 -9.63 -3.21
N ILE A 68 27.27 -8.72 -4.15
CA ILE A 68 28.17 -8.41 -5.27
C ILE A 68 29.48 -7.79 -4.77
N ALA A 69 29.41 -6.87 -3.80
CA ALA A 69 30.58 -6.25 -3.19
C ALA A 69 31.48 -7.30 -2.51
N ASN A 70 30.86 -8.29 -1.86
CA ASN A 70 31.53 -9.43 -1.24
C ASN A 70 32.05 -10.48 -2.25
N ARG A 71 31.85 -10.24 -3.55
CA ARG A 71 32.22 -11.14 -4.67
C ARG A 71 31.49 -12.50 -4.66
N GLU A 72 30.36 -12.60 -3.97
CA GLU A 72 29.54 -13.80 -3.96
C GLU A 72 28.64 -13.84 -5.19
N ASN A 73 28.63 -14.97 -5.91
CA ASN A 73 27.74 -15.25 -7.05
C ASN A 73 27.53 -14.06 -8.03
N VAL A 74 28.58 -13.25 -8.23
CA VAL A 74 28.50 -11.91 -8.86
C VAL A 74 27.73 -11.92 -10.18
N ARG A 75 27.93 -12.95 -11.00
CA ARG A 75 27.26 -13.06 -12.31
C ARG A 75 25.75 -13.26 -12.17
N GLN A 76 25.30 -14.08 -11.22
CA GLN A 76 23.87 -14.34 -10.98
C GLN A 76 23.23 -13.14 -10.29
N ASN A 77 23.88 -12.62 -9.25
CA ASN A 77 23.37 -11.47 -8.49
C ASN A 77 23.22 -10.23 -9.37
N LYS A 78 24.18 -9.96 -10.28
CA LYS A 78 24.05 -8.87 -11.26
C LYS A 78 22.88 -9.04 -12.23
N LYS A 79 22.47 -10.28 -12.54
CA LYS A 79 21.29 -10.53 -13.38
C LYS A 79 20.00 -10.27 -12.60
N GLN A 80 19.91 -10.78 -11.37
CA GLN A 80 18.78 -10.54 -10.49
C GLN A 80 18.61 -9.05 -10.20
N LEU A 81 19.71 -8.36 -9.88
CA LEU A 81 19.73 -6.92 -9.63
C LEU A 81 19.13 -6.12 -10.79
N LYS A 82 19.45 -6.49 -12.04
CA LYS A 82 18.85 -5.85 -13.22
C LYS A 82 17.34 -6.09 -13.32
N LEU A 83 16.90 -7.32 -13.04
CA LEU A 83 15.47 -7.67 -13.09
C LEU A 83 14.69 -6.90 -12.02
N ILE A 84 15.19 -6.87 -10.79
CA ILE A 84 14.55 -6.19 -9.67
C ILE A 84 14.51 -4.68 -9.90
N LYS A 85 15.59 -4.07 -10.39
CA LYS A 85 15.60 -2.64 -10.76
C LYS A 85 14.54 -2.29 -11.82
N VAL A 86 14.23 -3.20 -12.75
CA VAL A 86 13.14 -3.00 -13.72
C VAL A 86 11.77 -3.06 -13.03
N LYS A 87 11.54 -4.06 -12.17
CA LYS A 87 10.29 -4.19 -11.39
C LYS A 87 10.06 -2.99 -10.46
N LEU A 88 11.09 -2.56 -9.75
CA LEU A 88 11.06 -1.37 -8.90
C LEU A 88 10.65 -0.14 -9.71
N LYS A 89 11.25 0.06 -10.89
CA LYS A 89 10.91 1.18 -11.75
C LYS A 89 9.46 1.13 -12.21
N GLU A 90 8.95 -0.05 -12.55
CA GLU A 90 7.54 -0.25 -12.93
C GLU A 90 6.60 0.11 -11.78
N LYS A 91 6.85 -0.42 -10.56
CA LYS A 91 6.05 -0.12 -9.37
C LYS A 91 6.10 1.36 -8.98
N LYS A 92 7.27 1.99 -9.02
CA LYS A 92 7.40 3.45 -8.83
C LYS A 92 6.62 4.24 -9.87
N SER A 93 6.60 3.77 -11.12
CA SER A 93 5.81 4.41 -12.19
C SER A 93 4.31 4.31 -11.91
N GLN A 94 3.84 3.15 -11.41
CA GLN A 94 2.46 2.96 -10.97
C GLN A 94 2.11 3.90 -9.81
N LEU A 95 3.01 4.08 -8.84
CA LEU A 95 2.85 5.03 -7.73
C LEU A 95 2.72 6.48 -8.23
N THR A 96 3.56 6.90 -9.19
CA THR A 96 3.56 8.27 -9.71
C THR A 96 2.40 8.58 -10.65
N ASN A 97 1.84 7.57 -11.33
CA ASN A 97 0.72 7.74 -12.27
C ASN A 97 -0.66 7.78 -11.59
N ARG A 98 -0.71 7.69 -10.25
CA ARG A 98 -1.95 7.91 -9.48
C ARG A 98 -2.44 9.33 -9.76
N ARG A 99 -3.73 9.47 -10.10
CA ARG A 99 -4.32 10.72 -10.60
C ARG A 99 -4.15 11.83 -9.54
N PHE A 100 -3.51 12.93 -9.94
CA PHE A 100 -3.59 14.23 -9.27
C PHE A 100 -4.84 14.99 -9.73
#